data_AF-A0A7S0ZXJ2-F1
#
_entry.id   AF-A0A7S0ZXJ2-F1
#
_cell.length_a   1.000
_cell.length_b   1.000
_cell.length_c   1.000
_cell.angle_alpha   90.00
_cell.angle_beta   90.00
_cell.angle_gamma   90.00
#
_symmetry.space_group_name_H-M   'P 1'
#
loop_
_entity.id
_entity.type
_entity.pdbx_description
1 polymer ?
#
loop_
_entity_poly.entity_id
_entity_poly.type
_entity_poly.pdbx_seq_one_letter_code
_entity_poly.pdbx_strand_id
1 'polypeptide(L)'
;MDSPRASAEPLVSEEAEVLNLYEKAAWSITESLAGRYFLKYPCERKAYITYLRYVWVRSLYFYAIVTLLLLSVFETPLWCNSEFFWQFRASHDRCKVPFAPEGSVYMSNIMLLPPGIGMIIEAVCFTMVAAKLVLESQMNQWFANVTPHADEANPDTSEGRKYFQNPTVRTVELALVAIGVCDLALFAMIGWNIRAA
;
A
#
# COMPACT_ATOMS: atom_id res chain seq x y z
N MET A 1 43.43 -29.06 -45.40
CA MET A 1 42.03 -28.62 -45.52
C MET A 1 41.47 -28.66 -44.11
N ASP A 2 41.76 -27.61 -43.34
CA ASP A 2 41.33 -27.49 -41.96
C ASP A 2 40.23 -26.44 -41.89
N SER A 3 39.04 -26.90 -41.54
CA SER A 3 37.87 -26.06 -41.30
C SER A 3 38.05 -25.35 -39.96
N PRO A 4 38.14 -24.01 -39.90
CA PRO A 4 38.17 -23.32 -38.62
C PRO A 4 36.80 -23.47 -37.97
N ARG A 5 36.73 -24.28 -36.89
CA ARG A 5 35.59 -24.31 -35.98
C ARG A 5 35.51 -22.94 -35.32
N ALA A 6 34.50 -22.16 -35.71
CA ALA A 6 34.07 -20.99 -34.97
C ALA A 6 33.75 -21.42 -33.53
N SER A 7 34.58 -20.99 -32.59
CA SER A 7 34.37 -21.11 -31.17
C SER A 7 33.09 -20.36 -30.81
N ALA A 8 32.05 -21.12 -30.47
CA ALA A 8 30.84 -20.59 -29.86
C ALA A 8 31.20 -20.11 -28.46
N GLU A 9 31.43 -18.82 -28.32
CA GLU A 9 31.59 -18.17 -27.04
C GLU A 9 30.45 -17.15 -26.88
N PRO A 10 29.33 -17.53 -26.24
CA PRO A 10 28.54 -16.56 -25.52
C PRO A 10 28.99 -16.65 -24.06
N LEU A 11 30.16 -16.10 -23.75
CA LEU A 11 30.41 -15.61 -22.41
C LEU A 11 29.52 -14.38 -22.23
N VAL A 12 28.23 -14.62 -21.98
CA VAL A 12 27.33 -13.64 -21.36
C VAL A 12 27.82 -13.54 -19.91
N SER A 13 28.95 -12.86 -19.74
CA SER A 13 29.39 -12.39 -18.44
C SER A 13 28.35 -11.39 -17.98
N GLU A 14 27.56 -11.73 -16.97
CA GLU A 14 27.18 -10.90 -15.81
C GLU A 14 26.91 -9.38 -15.99
N GLU A 15 26.59 -8.91 -17.20
CA GLU A 15 26.23 -7.55 -17.56
C GLU A 15 24.76 -7.36 -17.19
N ALA A 16 24.53 -7.11 -15.90
CA ALA A 16 23.33 -6.50 -15.30
C ALA A 16 22.07 -6.61 -16.17
N GLU A 17 21.52 -7.82 -16.29
CA GLU A 17 20.25 -8.19 -16.91
C GLU A 17 19.47 -6.99 -17.51
N VAL A 18 19.91 -6.55 -18.69
CA VAL A 18 19.47 -5.29 -19.30
C VAL A 18 18.03 -5.46 -19.80
N LEU A 19 17.19 -4.49 -19.48
CA LEU A 19 15.77 -4.47 -19.85
C LEU A 19 15.59 -4.49 -21.37
N ASN A 20 14.66 -5.32 -21.87
CA ASN A 20 14.39 -5.42 -23.29
C ASN A 20 13.78 -4.10 -23.82
N LEU A 21 14.11 -3.70 -25.05
CA LEU A 21 13.56 -2.52 -25.72
C LEU A 21 12.02 -2.54 -25.72
N TYR A 22 11.41 -3.70 -25.92
CA TYR A 22 9.95 -3.86 -25.90
C TYR A 22 9.35 -3.59 -24.51
N GLU A 23 9.98 -4.07 -23.44
CA GLU A 23 9.52 -3.84 -22.06
C GLU A 23 9.63 -2.36 -21.69
N LYS A 24 10.71 -1.70 -22.12
CA LYS A 24 10.90 -0.26 -21.93
C LYS A 24 9.85 0.56 -22.67
N ALA A 25 9.53 0.19 -23.92
CA ALA A 25 8.48 0.85 -24.69
C ALA A 25 7.07 0.61 -24.09
N ALA A 26 6.78 -0.60 -23.62
CA ALA A 26 5.53 -0.90 -22.92
C ALA A 26 5.40 -0.08 -21.62
N TRP A 27 6.49 0.04 -20.86
CA TRP A 27 6.53 0.85 -19.66
C TRP A 27 6.29 2.34 -19.98
N SER A 28 6.94 2.89 -21.02
CA SER A 28 6.77 4.29 -21.37
C SER A 28 5.34 4.62 -21.83
N ILE A 29 4.73 3.74 -22.62
CA ILE A 29 3.32 3.89 -23.05
C ILE A 29 2.39 3.85 -21.84
N THR A 30 2.58 2.87 -20.94
CA THR A 30 1.71 2.70 -19.76
C THR A 30 1.74 3.93 -18.85
N GLU A 31 2.92 4.51 -18.64
CA GLU A 31 3.07 5.74 -17.85
C GLU A 31 2.48 6.95 -18.56
N SER A 32 2.67 7.07 -19.87
CA SER A 32 2.09 8.15 -20.68
C SER A 32 0.55 8.12 -20.63
N LEU A 33 -0.05 6.92 -20.67
CA LEU A 33 -1.50 6.74 -20.49
C LEU A 33 -1.98 7.12 -19.08
N ALA A 34 -1.12 6.98 -18.08
CA ALA A 34 -1.38 7.43 -16.72
C ALA A 34 -1.12 8.94 -16.52
N GLY A 35 -0.79 9.68 -17.59
CA GLY A 35 -0.45 11.10 -17.55
C GLY A 35 0.91 11.39 -16.91
N ARG A 36 1.81 10.39 -16.84
CA ARG A 36 3.15 10.51 -16.27
C ARG A 36 4.19 10.37 -17.38
N TYR A 37 5.11 11.32 -17.44
CA TYR A 37 6.14 11.35 -18.47
C TYR A 37 7.52 11.36 -17.81
N PHE A 38 8.41 10.49 -18.28
CA PHE A 38 9.78 10.40 -17.78
C PHE A 38 10.75 10.60 -18.94
N LEU A 39 11.72 11.50 -18.77
CA LEU A 39 12.77 11.73 -19.78
C LEU A 39 13.66 10.49 -19.95
N LYS A 40 13.94 9.80 -18.85
CA LYS A 40 14.81 8.62 -18.84
C LYS A 40 14.25 7.55 -17.91
N TYR A 41 14.18 6.34 -18.43
CA TYR A 41 13.75 5.15 -17.69
C TYR A 41 14.97 4.33 -17.25
N PRO A 42 14.95 3.70 -16.07
CA PRO A 42 15.98 2.73 -15.68
C PRO A 42 16.06 1.59 -16.69
N CYS A 43 17.28 1.17 -17.01
CA CYS A 43 17.54 0.07 -17.94
C CYS A 43 17.66 -1.29 -17.24
N GLU A 44 17.49 -1.34 -15.92
CA GLU A 44 17.68 -2.56 -15.13
C GLU A 44 16.38 -3.39 -15.08
N ARG A 45 16.45 -4.69 -15.38
CA ARG A 45 15.26 -5.57 -15.32
C ARG A 45 14.62 -5.61 -13.93
N LYS A 46 15.42 -5.51 -12.87
CA LYS A 46 14.92 -5.43 -11.48
C LYS A 46 13.98 -4.25 -11.24
N ALA A 47 14.27 -3.08 -11.84
CA ALA A 47 13.41 -1.91 -11.74
C ALA A 47 12.06 -2.15 -12.42
N TYR A 48 12.05 -2.81 -13.58
CA TYR A 48 10.82 -3.17 -14.28
C TYR A 48 9.98 -4.23 -13.54
N ILE A 49 10.59 -5.26 -12.96
CA ILE A 49 9.87 -6.24 -12.14
C ILE A 49 9.23 -5.55 -10.92
N THR A 50 9.96 -4.64 -10.29
CA THR A 50 9.44 -3.82 -9.17
C THR A 50 8.28 -2.94 -9.63
N TYR A 51 8.38 -2.36 -10.82
CA TYR A 51 7.29 -1.60 -11.43
C TYR A 51 6.03 -2.44 -11.66
N LEU A 52 6.16 -3.65 -12.21
CA LEU A 52 5.02 -4.55 -12.40
C LEU A 52 4.33 -4.90 -11.07
N ARG A 53 5.13 -5.16 -10.02
CA ARG A 53 4.60 -5.37 -8.66
C ARG A 53 3.88 -4.12 -8.15
N TYR A 54 4.45 -2.94 -8.36
CA TYR A 54 3.83 -1.67 -7.99
C TYR A 54 2.48 -1.48 -8.70
N VAL A 55 2.39 -1.73 -10.01
CA VAL A 55 1.13 -1.61 -10.77
C VAL A 55 0.08 -2.57 -10.22
N TRP A 56 0.45 -3.81 -9.93
CA TRP A 56 -0.46 -4.80 -9.35
C TRP A 56 -0.94 -4.38 -7.96
N VAL A 57 -0.03 -4.03 -7.05
CA VAL A 57 -0.37 -3.57 -5.70
C VAL A 57 -1.18 -2.28 -5.71
N ARG A 58 -0.93 -1.37 -6.65
CA ARG A 58 -1.72 -0.13 -6.83
C ARG A 58 -3.19 -0.43 -7.14
N SER A 59 -3.48 -1.49 -7.89
CA SER A 59 -4.87 -1.89 -8.14
C SER A 59 -5.57 -2.39 -6.86
N LEU A 60 -4.85 -3.14 -6.02
CA LEU A 60 -5.34 -3.63 -4.74
C LEU A 60 -5.48 -2.53 -3.69
N TYR A 61 -4.61 -1.52 -3.72
CA TYR A 61 -4.64 -0.37 -2.83
C TYR A 61 -6.01 0.34 -2.85
N PHE A 62 -6.60 0.54 -4.04
CA PHE A 62 -7.92 1.19 -4.13
C PHE A 62 -8.98 0.39 -3.37
N TYR A 63 -9.00 -0.94 -3.54
CA TYR A 63 -9.91 -1.81 -2.81
C TYR A 63 -9.63 -1.79 -1.30
N ALA A 64 -8.37 -1.74 -0.88
CA ALA A 64 -7.99 -1.64 0.53
C ALA A 64 -8.53 -0.34 1.17
N ILE A 65 -8.37 0.81 0.49
CA ILE A 65 -8.89 2.09 0.99
C ILE A 65 -10.42 2.10 1.07
N VAL A 66 -11.10 1.62 0.03
CA VAL A 66 -12.58 1.51 0.05
C VAL A 66 -13.03 0.56 1.16
N THR A 67 -12.33 -0.54 1.36
CA THR A 67 -12.63 -1.51 2.42
C THR A 67 -12.42 -0.90 3.81
N LEU A 68 -11.33 -0.17 4.04
CA LEU A 68 -11.10 0.55 5.30
C LEU A 68 -12.20 1.58 5.57
N LEU A 69 -12.62 2.32 4.54
CA LEU A 69 -13.71 3.28 4.67
C LEU A 69 -15.04 2.60 5.01
N LEU A 70 -15.37 1.49 4.36
CA LEU A 70 -16.56 0.70 4.71
C LEU A 70 -16.47 0.11 6.11
N LEU A 71 -15.31 -0.42 6.49
CA LEU A 71 -15.08 -0.96 7.83
C LEU A 71 -15.31 0.09 8.91
N SER A 72 -14.79 1.30 8.75
CA SER A 72 -15.02 2.39 9.72
C SER A 72 -16.49 2.75 9.96
N VAL A 73 -17.40 2.40 9.03
CA VAL A 73 -18.86 2.58 9.21
C VAL A 73 -19.48 1.40 9.97
N PHE A 74 -18.97 0.18 9.77
CA PHE A 74 -19.51 -1.05 10.36
C PHE A 74 -18.76 -1.53 11.61
N GLU A 75 -17.66 -0.87 11.95
CA GLU A 75 -16.87 -1.18 13.13
C GLU A 75 -17.69 -0.91 14.40
N THR A 76 -17.44 -1.71 15.43
CA THR A 76 -18.04 -1.48 16.73
C THR A 76 -17.27 -0.34 17.41
N PRO A 77 -17.91 0.78 17.79
CA PRO A 77 -17.18 1.91 18.35
C PRO A 77 -16.59 1.57 19.73
N LEU A 78 -15.50 2.26 20.10
CA LEU A 78 -14.67 1.97 21.29
C LEU A 78 -15.41 2.00 22.64
N TRP A 79 -16.58 2.62 22.71
CA TRP A 79 -17.39 2.72 23.93
C TRP A 79 -18.37 1.55 24.12
N CYS A 80 -18.48 0.64 23.14
CA CYS A 80 -19.28 -0.56 23.28
C CYS A 80 -18.52 -1.68 24.02
N ASN A 81 -19.27 -2.61 24.61
CA ASN A 81 -18.71 -3.69 25.40
C ASN A 81 -17.88 -4.65 24.52
N SER A 82 -16.64 -4.91 24.95
CA SER A 82 -15.66 -5.76 24.25
C SER A 82 -15.64 -7.22 24.72
N GLU A 83 -16.49 -7.62 25.68
CA GLU A 83 -16.59 -9.00 26.18
C GLU A 83 -16.79 -10.03 25.05
N PHE A 84 -17.49 -9.64 23.98
CA PHE A 84 -17.80 -10.51 22.83
C PHE A 84 -16.93 -10.19 21.60
N PHE A 85 -15.61 -10.25 21.78
CA PHE A 85 -14.62 -9.84 20.77
C PHE A 85 -14.73 -10.57 19.41
N TRP A 86 -15.07 -11.87 19.43
CA TRP A 86 -15.15 -12.71 18.21
C TRP A 86 -16.58 -13.08 17.79
N GLN A 87 -17.60 -12.74 18.58
CA GLN A 87 -18.97 -13.21 18.35
C GLN A 87 -19.81 -12.15 17.64
N PHE A 88 -20.56 -12.53 16.61
CA PHE A 88 -21.58 -11.66 16.03
C PHE A 88 -22.71 -11.44 17.03
N ARG A 89 -23.05 -10.18 17.27
CA ARG A 89 -24.12 -9.75 18.17
C ARG A 89 -24.86 -8.58 17.55
N ALA A 90 -26.13 -8.45 17.91
CA ALA A 90 -26.91 -7.29 17.53
C ALA A 90 -26.38 -6.02 18.23
N SER A 91 -26.59 -4.85 17.62
CA SER A 91 -26.07 -3.57 18.13
C SER A 91 -26.50 -3.29 19.59
N HIS A 92 -27.74 -3.63 19.94
CA HIS A 92 -28.31 -3.44 21.28
C HIS A 92 -27.66 -4.30 22.38
N ASP A 93 -27.07 -5.44 22.02
CA ASP A 93 -26.37 -6.30 22.97
C ASP A 93 -24.97 -5.80 23.28
N ARG A 94 -24.30 -5.20 22.29
CA ARG A 94 -22.93 -4.69 22.41
C ARG A 94 -22.84 -3.31 23.00
N CYS A 95 -23.69 -2.39 22.53
CA CYS A 95 -23.58 -0.98 22.81
C CYS A 95 -24.62 -0.57 23.85
N LYS A 96 -24.44 -1.00 25.10
CA LYS A 96 -25.30 -0.61 26.22
C LYS A 96 -24.72 0.61 26.90
N VAL A 97 -25.43 1.74 26.86
CA VAL A 97 -25.05 2.93 27.62
C VAL A 97 -25.43 2.68 29.09
N PRO A 98 -24.47 2.69 30.03
CA PRO A 98 -24.81 2.59 31.44
C PRO A 98 -25.73 3.76 31.79
N PHE A 99 -26.81 3.50 32.54
CA PHE A 99 -27.81 4.49 32.99
C PHE A 99 -28.87 4.94 31.97
N ALA A 100 -28.82 4.48 30.72
CA ALA A 100 -29.89 4.76 29.75
C ALA A 100 -31.00 3.69 29.86
N PRO A 101 -32.29 4.05 29.72
CA PRO A 101 -33.37 3.07 29.69
C PRO A 101 -33.12 2.05 28.58
N GLU A 102 -33.43 0.78 28.84
CA GLU A 102 -33.31 -0.28 27.83
C GLU A 102 -34.05 0.15 26.55
N GLY A 103 -33.31 0.21 25.44
CA GLY A 103 -33.85 0.62 24.14
C GLY A 103 -33.86 2.12 23.84
N SER A 104 -33.16 2.94 24.60
CA SER A 104 -33.08 4.39 24.31
C SER A 104 -31.99 4.78 23.30
N VAL A 105 -30.99 3.92 23.06
CA VAL A 105 -29.90 4.17 22.12
C VAL A 105 -29.74 2.96 21.21
N TYR A 106 -30.32 3.04 20.02
CA TYR A 106 -30.09 2.08 18.95
C TYR A 106 -29.18 2.72 17.91
N MET A 107 -27.93 2.26 17.82
CA MET A 107 -27.29 2.30 16.51
C MET A 107 -28.12 1.42 15.58
N SER A 108 -28.21 1.84 14.30
CA SER A 108 -28.95 1.18 13.23
C SER A 108 -29.01 -0.34 13.42
N ASN A 109 -30.17 -0.96 13.15
CA ASN A 109 -30.44 -2.39 13.37
C ASN A 109 -29.64 -3.33 12.43
N ILE A 110 -28.41 -2.94 12.12
CA ILE A 110 -27.44 -3.60 11.27
C ILE A 110 -26.55 -4.44 12.19
N MET A 111 -26.22 -5.64 11.74
CA MET A 111 -25.29 -6.50 12.44
C MET A 111 -23.89 -5.89 12.40
N LEU A 112 -23.34 -5.56 13.56
CA LEU A 112 -21.99 -5.00 13.67
C LEU A 112 -20.95 -6.09 13.48
N LEU A 113 -19.85 -5.74 12.82
CA LEU A 113 -18.74 -6.67 12.64
C LEU A 113 -18.03 -6.92 13.99
N PRO A 114 -17.65 -8.16 14.32
CA PRO A 114 -16.86 -8.43 15.51
C PRO A 114 -15.51 -7.70 15.51
N PRO A 115 -15.11 -7.05 16.62
CA PRO A 115 -13.86 -6.31 16.69
C PRO A 115 -12.65 -7.14 16.24
N GLY A 116 -12.59 -8.41 16.65
CA GLY A 116 -11.49 -9.28 16.23
C GLY A 116 -11.44 -9.55 14.73
N ILE A 117 -12.59 -9.67 14.07
CA ILE A 117 -12.66 -9.85 12.62
C ILE A 117 -12.31 -8.54 11.91
N GLY A 118 -12.84 -7.42 12.40
CA GLY A 118 -12.51 -6.07 11.90
C GLY A 118 -11.00 -5.84 11.91
N MET A 119 -10.35 -6.06 13.05
CA MET A 119 -8.90 -5.90 13.21
C MET A 119 -8.08 -6.73 12.22
N ILE A 120 -8.47 -7.98 11.95
CA ILE A 120 -7.74 -8.82 10.98
C ILE A 120 -7.85 -8.21 9.58
N ILE A 121 -9.04 -7.78 9.17
CA ILE A 121 -9.25 -7.21 7.84
C ILE A 121 -8.51 -5.87 7.72
N GLU A 122 -8.55 -5.03 8.76
CA GLU A 122 -7.81 -3.77 8.82
C GLU A 122 -6.30 -3.99 8.74
N ALA A 123 -5.76 -4.93 9.51
CA ALA A 123 -4.34 -5.27 9.45
C ALA A 123 -3.93 -5.67 8.03
N VAL A 124 -4.73 -6.51 7.36
CA VAL A 124 -4.49 -6.89 5.96
C VAL A 124 -4.53 -5.66 5.05
N CYS A 125 -5.53 -4.79 5.17
CA CYS A 125 -5.63 -3.58 4.34
C CYS A 125 -4.45 -2.62 4.58
N PHE A 126 -4.04 -2.41 5.83
CA PHE A 126 -2.88 -1.58 6.15
C PHE A 126 -1.57 -2.17 5.61
N THR A 127 -1.39 -3.50 5.63
CA THR A 127 -0.20 -4.11 5.00
C THR A 127 -0.15 -3.87 3.49
N MET A 128 -1.29 -3.85 2.80
CA MET A 128 -1.34 -3.52 1.37
C MET A 128 -0.97 -2.05 1.11
N VAL A 129 -1.46 -1.13 1.95
CA VAL A 129 -1.09 0.30 1.89
C VAL A 129 0.41 0.49 2.13
N ALA A 130 0.96 -0.18 3.15
CA ALA A 130 2.39 -0.15 3.44
C ALA A 130 3.24 -0.74 2.29
N ALA A 131 2.81 -1.87 1.71
CA ALA A 131 3.49 -2.47 0.56
C ALA A 131 3.54 -1.53 -0.65
N LYS A 132 2.43 -0.82 -0.92
CA LYS A 132 2.38 0.22 -1.97
C LYS A 132 3.40 1.32 -1.72
N LEU A 133 3.48 1.83 -0.48
CA LEU A 133 4.42 2.88 -0.09
C LEU A 133 5.89 2.45 -0.24
N VAL A 134 6.21 1.21 0.17
CA VAL A 134 7.57 0.67 0.05
C VAL A 134 7.98 0.55 -1.43
N LEU A 135 7.11 -0.02 -2.26
CA LEU A 135 7.38 -0.16 -3.70
C LEU A 135 7.51 1.20 -4.37
N GLU A 136 6.65 2.16 -4.03
CA GLU A 136 6.73 3.53 -4.53
C GLU A 136 8.04 4.23 -4.11
N SER A 137 8.48 4.02 -2.86
CA SER A 137 9.77 4.53 -2.39
C SER A 137 10.95 3.92 -3.16
N GLN A 138 10.92 2.61 -3.41
CA GLN A 138 11.94 1.93 -4.21
C GLN A 138 11.97 2.46 -5.65
N MET A 139 10.81 2.60 -6.29
CA MET A 139 10.69 3.17 -7.64
C MET A 139 11.25 4.59 -7.70
N ASN A 140 10.93 5.43 -6.71
CA ASN A 140 11.46 6.78 -6.63
C ASN A 140 13.00 6.81 -6.53
N GLN A 141 13.62 5.89 -5.77
CA GLN A 141 15.08 5.78 -5.70
C GLN A 141 15.68 5.38 -7.05
N TRP A 142 15.06 4.43 -7.76
CA TRP A 142 15.51 4.03 -9.10
C TRP A 142 15.50 5.19 -10.09
N PHE A 143 14.41 5.96 -10.14
CA PHE A 143 14.33 7.12 -11.03
C PHE A 143 15.29 8.23 -10.62
N ALA A 144 15.46 8.50 -9.31
CA ALA A 144 16.40 9.50 -8.81
C ALA A 144 17.86 9.21 -9.25
N ASN A 145 18.27 7.94 -9.26
CA ASN A 145 19.61 7.55 -9.69
C ASN A 145 19.83 7.72 -11.19
N VAL A 146 18.77 7.60 -12.00
CA VAL A 146 18.85 7.60 -13.47
C VAL A 146 18.85 9.01 -14.05
N THR A 147 18.19 9.95 -13.37
CA THR A 147 18.17 11.38 -13.70
C THR A 147 19.00 12.17 -12.68
N PRO A 148 20.33 12.08 -12.71
CA PRO A 148 21.17 12.96 -11.90
C PRO A 148 21.01 14.38 -12.46
N HIS A 149 20.43 15.27 -11.66
CA HIS A 149 20.28 16.70 -11.94
C HIS A 149 19.33 17.07 -13.09
N ALA A 150 18.04 17.10 -12.77
CA ALA A 150 17.06 17.92 -13.50
C ALA A 150 17.30 19.44 -13.34
N ASP A 151 18.42 19.84 -12.73
CA ASP A 151 18.79 21.23 -12.47
C ASP A 151 19.22 21.97 -13.75
N GLU A 152 19.46 21.25 -14.86
CA GLU A 152 19.69 21.83 -16.20
C GLU A 152 18.40 21.89 -17.07
N ALA A 153 17.31 21.24 -16.65
CA ALA A 153 16.04 21.32 -17.35
C ALA A 153 15.25 22.53 -16.82
N ASN A 154 15.14 23.57 -17.66
CA ASN A 154 14.32 24.77 -17.54
C ASN A 154 13.45 24.85 -16.26
N PRO A 155 13.64 25.86 -15.36
CA PRO A 155 12.84 26.01 -14.14
C PRO A 155 11.32 26.13 -14.39
N ASP A 156 10.90 26.52 -15.60
CA ASP A 156 9.48 26.56 -15.98
C ASP A 156 8.90 25.15 -16.27
N THR A 157 9.75 24.13 -16.43
CA THR A 157 9.38 22.71 -16.50
C THR A 157 9.56 21.98 -15.15
N SER A 158 9.52 22.72 -14.05
CA SER A 158 9.60 22.23 -12.67
C SER A 158 8.54 21.17 -12.27
N GLU A 159 7.64 20.80 -13.17
CA GLU A 159 6.83 19.57 -13.10
C GLU A 159 7.65 18.27 -12.97
N GLY A 160 8.95 18.29 -13.31
CA GLY A 160 9.87 17.16 -13.10
C GLY A 160 10.09 16.77 -11.61
N ARG A 161 9.64 17.60 -10.66
CA ARG A 161 9.76 17.33 -9.22
C ARG A 161 8.49 16.69 -8.65
N LYS A 162 8.27 15.42 -9.00
CA LYS A 162 7.82 14.32 -8.11
C LYS A 162 7.32 13.15 -8.94
N TYR A 163 8.25 12.26 -9.31
CA TYR A 163 8.04 11.12 -10.19
C TYR A 163 6.82 10.23 -9.82
N PHE A 164 6.51 10.09 -8.53
CA PHE A 164 5.33 9.34 -8.08
C PHE A 164 4.47 10.01 -6.99
N GLN A 165 4.97 11.02 -6.26
CA GLN A 165 4.31 11.44 -5.01
C GLN A 165 4.09 12.95 -4.84
N ASN A 166 2.83 13.35 -4.74
CA ASN A 166 2.48 14.59 -4.05
C ASN A 166 2.86 14.44 -2.55
N PRO A 167 3.68 15.33 -1.96
CA PRO A 167 4.22 15.12 -0.62
C PRO A 167 3.11 15.11 0.43
N THR A 168 2.00 15.81 0.16
CA THR A 168 0.81 15.81 1.00
C THR A 168 0.20 14.41 1.11
N VAL A 169 0.04 13.73 -0.03
CA VAL A 169 -0.50 12.35 -0.09
C VAL A 169 0.41 11.39 0.66
N ARG A 170 1.73 11.49 0.49
CA ARG A 170 2.68 10.65 1.22
C ARG A 170 2.57 10.83 2.74
N THR A 171 2.46 12.06 3.22
CA THR A 171 2.32 12.35 4.65
C THR A 171 1.04 11.75 5.21
N VAL A 172 -0.07 11.86 4.47
CA VAL A 172 -1.36 11.26 4.88
C VAL A 172 -1.27 9.74 4.91
N GLU A 173 -0.68 9.11 3.89
CA GLU A 173 -0.52 7.65 3.85
C GLU A 173 0.38 7.13 4.98
N LEU A 174 1.49 7.81 5.26
CA LEU A 174 2.36 7.47 6.39
C LEU A 174 1.66 7.67 7.74
N ALA A 175 0.87 8.73 7.88
CA ALA A 175 0.06 8.95 9.08
C ALA A 175 -0.98 7.84 9.28
N LEU A 176 -1.66 7.43 8.20
CA LEU A 176 -2.62 6.31 8.25
C LEU A 176 -1.95 5.00 8.69
N VAL A 177 -0.78 4.68 8.14
CA VAL A 177 -0.02 3.48 8.57
C VAL A 177 0.42 3.61 10.02
N ALA A 178 0.90 4.78 10.46
CA ALA A 178 1.31 4.99 11.84
C ALA A 178 0.13 4.83 12.82
N ILE A 179 -1.04 5.38 12.48
CA ILE A 179 -2.28 5.21 13.27
C ILE A 179 -2.63 3.73 13.36
N GLY A 180 -2.69 3.01 12.23
CA GLY A 180 -3.01 1.58 12.24
C GLY A 180 -2.03 0.74 13.05
N VAL A 181 -0.73 1.06 13.03
CA VAL A 181 0.27 0.39 13.89
C VAL A 181 0.05 0.69 15.37
N CYS A 182 -0.25 1.95 15.72
CA CYS A 182 -0.58 2.35 17.09
C CYS A 182 -1.85 1.65 17.60
N ASP A 183 -2.89 1.55 16.78
CA ASP A 183 -4.13 0.88 17.13
C ASP A 183 -3.88 -0.62 17.40
N LEU A 184 -3.18 -1.30 16.48
CA LEU A 184 -2.80 -2.71 16.67
C LEU A 184 -1.99 -2.94 17.96
N ALA A 185 -1.06 -2.04 18.27
CA ALA A 185 -0.24 -2.12 19.48
C ALA A 185 -1.09 -1.89 20.75
N LEU A 186 -1.98 -0.88 20.73
CA LEU A 186 -2.87 -0.56 21.85
C LEU A 186 -3.83 -1.71 22.15
N PHE A 187 -4.42 -2.31 21.11
CA PHE A 187 -5.26 -3.50 21.26
C PHE A 187 -4.49 -4.72 21.77
N ALA A 188 -3.27 -4.95 21.28
CA ALA A 188 -2.43 -6.04 21.78
C ALA A 188 -2.12 -5.88 23.28
N MET A 189 -1.85 -4.65 23.73
CA MET A 189 -1.63 -4.34 25.15
C MET A 189 -2.90 -4.55 26.00
N ILE A 190 -4.06 -4.09 25.53
CA ILE A 190 -5.34 -4.29 26.23
C ILE A 190 -5.67 -5.80 26.32
N GLY A 191 -5.54 -6.53 25.21
CA GLY A 191 -5.79 -7.96 25.17
C GLY A 191 -4.87 -8.76 26.10
N TRP A 192 -3.60 -8.36 26.21
CA TRP A 192 -2.65 -8.97 27.15
C TRP A 192 -3.08 -8.76 28.61
N ASN A 193 -3.48 -7.54 28.98
CA ASN A 193 -3.93 -7.23 30.33
C ASN A 193 -5.21 -7.96 30.72
N ILE A 194 -6.17 -8.13 29.81
CA ILE A 194 -7.40 -8.90 30.08
C ILE A 194 -7.09 -10.38 30.31
N ARG A 195 -6.08 -10.93 29.64
CA ARG A 195 -5.68 -12.35 29.81
C ARG A 195 -4.91 -12.61 31.10
N ALA A 196 -4.34 -11.56 31.68
CA ALA A 196 -3.54 -11.63 32.91
C ALA A 196 -4.36 -11.35 34.18
N ALA A 197 -5.58 -10.82 34.04
CA ALA A 197 -6.55 -10.60 35.11
C ALA A 197 -7.52 -11.78 35.23
#